data_AF-A0A0B8PQT9-F1
#
_entry.id   AF-A0A0B8PQT9-F1
#
_cell.length_a   1.000
_cell.length_b   1.000
_cell.length_c   1.000
_cell.angle_alpha   90.00
_cell.angle_beta   90.00
_cell.angle_gamma   90.00
#
_symmetry.space_group_name_H-M   'P 1'
#
loop_
_entity.id
_entity.type
_entity.pdbx_description
1 polymer ?
#
loop_
_entity_poly.entity_id
_entity_poly.type
_entity_poly.pdbx_seq_one_letter_code
_entity_poly.pdbx_strand_id
1 'polypeptide(L)'
;MNVPFLHKPIKTQLKKLESELHRQWKAFNRELKQGKLKHVIYDKETQKLTWHKPVVNRNKAKETRFYEQLPFCDVADVFHFVNGQCNFLQTMKPLQPRYVKKSADVDSLMAVIVAQAMNHGNHVMARTSDIPFHVLESTYEQYLRFASLVTANDCITNAIEALPIFPYYSFDPETLYGAVDGQKYGVERPTVKARYSRKYFGRGKGMVAYTMLCNHIPINGYLIGTNDYEAHHVFDIWYRNTSEVKPTAITGDMHSLNKANFALLHWFGLRFEPHFTDLNKQLQELYCARDPSAYKNCLIQPAGRIDLDLISREKNNLDRIVATLGLKEMTQGTLVRSIYTLKYLRDPQLERNIRRSQNKVESYHQLRAAIAKVGGKKELTGKNDIETEISNQCGRLISNAIIYYNSAILSRLLERLEAEGNTKSIDALTRISPVAWQHILLNGHYTFQHSNEIIDLDELVAGLKLG
;
A
#
# COMPACT_ATOMS: atom_id res chain seq x y z
N MET A 1 5.53 23.08 13.88
CA MET A 1 5.78 21.82 13.14
C MET A 1 6.76 20.96 13.92
N ASN A 2 6.42 19.70 14.16
CA ASN A 2 7.31 18.74 14.84
C ASN A 2 8.10 17.92 13.80
N VAL A 3 8.91 18.58 12.97
CA VAL A 3 9.76 17.90 11.97
C VAL A 3 11.20 17.86 12.48
N PRO A 4 11.76 16.68 12.81
CA PRO A 4 13.06 16.56 13.48
C PRO A 4 14.22 17.29 12.79
N PHE A 5 14.20 17.35 11.45
CA PHE A 5 15.23 18.02 10.65
C PHE A 5 15.32 19.53 10.91
N LEU A 6 14.19 20.21 11.13
CA LEU A 6 14.14 21.67 11.27
C LEU A 6 14.74 22.16 12.60
N HIS A 7 14.76 21.30 13.62
CA HIS A 7 15.14 21.67 14.99
C HIS A 7 16.64 21.49 15.30
N LYS A 8 17.41 20.88 14.38
CA LYS A 8 18.82 20.54 14.61
C LYS A 8 19.74 21.34 13.68
N PRO A 9 20.88 21.86 14.17
CA PRO A 9 21.88 22.49 13.30
C PRO A 9 22.37 21.52 12.21
N ILE A 10 22.42 21.98 10.96
CA ILE A 10 22.78 21.12 9.81
C ILE A 10 24.17 20.48 9.98
N LYS A 11 25.14 21.23 10.52
CA LYS A 11 26.50 20.73 10.77
C LYS A 11 26.51 19.52 11.71
N THR A 12 25.72 19.57 12.77
CA THR A 12 25.60 18.46 13.74
C THR A 12 24.96 17.23 13.10
N GLN A 13 23.91 17.45 12.30
CA GLN A 13 23.24 16.37 11.57
C GLN A 13 24.19 15.70 10.56
N LEU A 14 24.90 16.50 9.75
CA LEU A 14 25.86 16.01 8.77
C LEU A 14 27.02 15.25 9.42
N LYS A 15 27.57 15.73 10.53
CA LYS A 15 28.64 15.02 11.26
C LYS A 15 28.20 13.64 11.76
N LYS A 16 26.95 13.53 12.23
CA LYS A 16 26.37 12.24 12.64
C LYS A 16 26.23 11.30 11.45
N LEU A 17 25.67 11.78 10.33
CA LEU A 17 25.49 10.99 9.11
C LEU A 17 26.82 10.59 8.47
N GLU A 18 27.82 11.47 8.46
CA GLU A 18 29.18 11.17 8.00
C GLU A 18 29.78 10.02 8.79
N SER A 19 29.70 10.09 10.13
CA SER A 19 30.24 9.07 11.03
C SER A 19 29.54 7.72 10.83
N GLU A 20 28.21 7.75 10.67
CA GLU A 20 27.41 6.56 10.37
C GLU A 20 27.81 5.94 9.03
N LEU A 21 27.86 6.74 7.96
CA LEU A 21 28.21 6.28 6.62
C LEU A 21 29.61 5.66 6.61
N HIS A 22 30.59 6.28 7.28
CA HIS A 22 31.93 5.73 7.39
C HIS A 22 31.95 4.38 8.11
N ARG A 23 31.20 4.26 9.21
CA ARG A 23 31.05 3.01 9.97
C ARG A 23 30.46 1.90 9.10
N GLN A 24 29.39 2.21 8.35
CA GLN A 24 28.75 1.26 7.45
C GLN A 24 29.69 0.79 6.33
N TRP A 25 30.44 1.70 5.70
CA TRP A 25 31.46 1.35 4.70
C TRP A 25 32.51 0.36 5.25
N LYS A 26 33.01 0.60 6.47
CA LYS A 26 34.02 -0.28 7.09
C LYS A 26 33.43 -1.62 7.51
N ALA A 27 32.22 -1.63 8.09
CA ALA A 27 31.52 -2.84 8.49
C ALA A 27 31.21 -3.72 7.28
N PHE A 28 30.55 -3.16 6.26
CA PHE A 28 30.23 -3.84 5.01
C PHE A 28 31.47 -4.46 4.36
N ASN A 29 32.55 -3.69 4.19
CA ASN A 29 33.77 -4.21 3.58
C ASN A 29 34.40 -5.35 4.40
N ARG A 30 34.45 -5.21 5.73
CA ARG A 30 34.98 -6.26 6.62
C ARG A 30 34.16 -7.54 6.51
N GLU A 31 32.83 -7.42 6.55
CA GLU A 31 31.92 -8.57 6.51
C GLU A 31 31.90 -9.24 5.13
N LEU A 32 32.01 -8.45 4.06
CA LEU A 32 32.14 -8.97 2.70
C LEU A 32 33.45 -9.76 2.52
N LYS A 33 34.59 -9.22 2.98
CA LYS A 33 35.90 -9.91 2.94
C LYS A 33 35.91 -11.20 3.74
N GLN A 34 35.21 -11.22 4.86
CA GLN A 34 35.11 -12.38 5.75
C GLN A 34 34.06 -13.41 5.29
N GLY A 35 33.33 -13.14 4.20
CA GLY A 35 32.24 -14.01 3.73
C GLY A 35 31.07 -14.13 4.71
N LYS A 36 30.89 -13.15 5.61
CA LYS A 36 29.81 -13.15 6.62
C LYS A 36 28.44 -12.84 6.02
N LEU A 37 28.41 -12.12 4.89
CA LEU A 37 27.18 -11.72 4.19
C LEU A 37 26.62 -12.89 3.36
N LYS A 38 26.02 -13.89 4.02
CA LYS A 38 25.51 -15.11 3.36
C LYS A 38 24.46 -14.88 2.26
N HIS A 39 23.82 -13.71 2.27
CA HIS A 39 22.78 -13.32 1.31
C HIS A 39 23.34 -12.59 0.06
N VAL A 40 24.64 -12.29 0.02
CA VAL A 40 25.31 -11.65 -1.13
C VAL A 40 26.51 -12.47 -1.55
N ILE A 41 26.64 -12.69 -2.86
CA ILE A 41 27.81 -13.34 -3.45
C ILE A 41 28.64 -12.25 -4.13
N TYR A 42 29.92 -12.18 -3.74
CA TYR A 42 30.92 -11.32 -4.39
C TYR A 42 31.82 -12.15 -5.29
N ASP A 43 31.82 -11.81 -6.56
CA ASP A 43 32.73 -12.35 -7.55
C ASP A 43 34.05 -11.55 -7.53
N LYS A 44 35.17 -12.22 -7.23
CA LYS A 44 36.47 -11.58 -7.12
C LYS A 44 37.07 -11.18 -8.48
N GLU A 45 36.68 -11.86 -9.56
CA GLU A 45 37.19 -11.59 -10.91
C GLU A 45 36.43 -10.42 -11.53
N THR A 46 35.10 -10.45 -11.45
CA THR A 46 34.26 -9.40 -12.05
C THR A 46 33.97 -8.22 -11.12
N GLN A 47 34.32 -8.35 -9.82
CA GLN A 47 34.02 -7.40 -8.75
C GLN A 47 32.52 -7.08 -8.61
N LYS A 48 31.65 -7.99 -9.04
CA LYS A 48 30.19 -7.82 -9.01
C LYS A 48 29.57 -8.44 -7.78
N LEU A 49 28.46 -7.85 -7.35
CA LEU A 49 27.58 -8.42 -6.33
C LEU A 49 26.33 -9.04 -6.98
N THR A 50 25.94 -10.20 -6.46
CA THR A 50 24.68 -10.85 -6.80
C THR A 50 23.94 -11.28 -5.54
N TRP A 51 22.62 -11.17 -5.54
CA TRP A 51 21.79 -11.69 -4.45
C TRP A 51 21.81 -13.22 -4.46
N HIS A 52 22.08 -13.82 -3.31
CA HIS A 52 21.75 -15.22 -3.07
C HIS A 52 20.24 -15.32 -2.79
N LYS A 53 19.46 -15.75 -3.78
CA LYS A 53 18.01 -15.90 -3.61
C LYS A 53 17.72 -17.22 -2.89
N PRO A 54 17.17 -17.21 -1.66
CA PRO A 54 16.63 -18.44 -1.09
C PRO A 54 15.47 -18.95 -1.96
N VAL A 55 15.29 -20.28 -1.99
CA VAL A 55 14.17 -20.92 -2.69
C VAL A 55 12.87 -20.41 -2.07
N VAL A 56 12.06 -19.69 -2.86
CA VAL A 56 10.78 -19.15 -2.41
C VAL A 56 9.82 -20.31 -2.09
N ASN A 57 9.25 -20.24 -0.89
CA ASN A 57 8.64 -21.35 -0.16
C ASN A 57 7.26 -21.77 -0.72
N ARG A 58 6.96 -23.08 -0.60
CA ARG A 58 5.76 -23.79 -1.08
C ARG A 58 4.49 -23.50 -0.26
N ASN A 59 4.27 -22.25 0.17
CA ASN A 59 3.19 -21.93 1.13
C ASN A 59 1.81 -21.72 0.47
N LYS A 60 1.75 -21.34 -0.81
CA LYS A 60 0.49 -21.00 -1.49
C LYS A 60 -0.53 -22.15 -1.51
N ALA A 61 -0.06 -23.39 -1.66
CA ALA A 61 -0.92 -24.57 -1.63
C ALA A 61 -1.54 -24.83 -0.25
N LYS A 62 -0.82 -24.49 0.84
CA LYS A 62 -1.35 -24.61 2.20
C LYS A 62 -2.41 -23.57 2.49
N GLU A 63 -2.20 -22.33 2.02
CA GLU A 63 -3.20 -21.26 2.13
C GLU A 63 -4.49 -21.65 1.43
N THR A 64 -4.41 -22.13 0.19
CA THR A 64 -5.61 -22.56 -0.56
C THR A 64 -6.38 -23.65 0.19
N ARG A 65 -5.69 -24.69 0.68
CA ARG A 65 -6.31 -25.78 1.45
C ARG A 65 -6.95 -25.32 2.78
N PHE A 66 -6.43 -24.25 3.38
CA PHE A 66 -7.05 -23.67 4.58
C PHE A 66 -8.39 -23.02 4.22
N TYR A 67 -8.42 -22.12 3.24
CA TYR A 67 -9.63 -21.39 2.87
C TYR A 67 -10.70 -22.27 2.21
N GLU A 68 -10.34 -23.40 1.61
CA GLU A 68 -11.29 -24.41 1.10
C GLU A 68 -12.14 -25.09 2.20
N GLN A 69 -11.72 -25.00 3.47
CA GLN A 69 -12.48 -25.54 4.60
C GLN A 69 -13.60 -24.59 5.06
N LEU A 70 -13.54 -23.31 4.69
CA LEU A 70 -14.54 -22.33 5.08
C LEU A 70 -15.78 -22.43 4.17
N PRO A 71 -16.99 -22.24 4.72
CA PRO A 71 -18.19 -22.13 3.91
C PRO A 71 -18.09 -20.91 2.99
N PHE A 72 -18.79 -20.98 1.85
CA PHE A 72 -18.98 -19.81 1.02
C PHE A 72 -19.80 -18.76 1.76
N CYS A 73 -19.39 -17.50 1.64
CA CYS A 73 -20.06 -16.36 2.27
C CYS A 73 -20.27 -15.25 1.24
N ASP A 74 -21.47 -14.67 1.21
CA ASP A 74 -21.75 -13.56 0.31
C ASP A 74 -21.03 -12.28 0.74
N VAL A 75 -20.59 -11.49 -0.24
CA VAL A 75 -19.91 -10.21 0.06
C VAL A 75 -20.78 -9.26 0.88
N ALA A 76 -22.12 -9.37 0.77
CA ALA A 76 -23.06 -8.59 1.55
C ALA A 76 -23.00 -8.97 3.05
N ASP A 77 -22.95 -10.26 3.36
CA ASP A 77 -22.82 -10.77 4.73
C ASP A 77 -21.48 -10.38 5.35
N VAL A 78 -20.39 -10.46 4.57
CA VAL A 78 -19.08 -9.96 4.99
C VAL A 78 -19.16 -8.48 5.36
N PHE A 79 -19.85 -7.67 4.54
CA PHE A 79 -20.03 -6.24 4.79
C PHE A 79 -20.83 -5.96 6.04
N HIS A 80 -21.93 -6.70 6.25
CA HIS A 80 -22.75 -6.63 7.45
C HIS A 80 -21.95 -6.97 8.70
N PHE A 81 -21.26 -8.10 8.69
CA PHE A 81 -20.40 -8.53 9.78
C PHE A 81 -19.34 -7.46 10.11
N VAL A 82 -18.58 -7.00 9.11
CA VAL A 82 -17.51 -6.01 9.32
C VAL A 82 -18.09 -4.70 9.84
N ASN A 83 -19.23 -4.24 9.31
CA ASN A 83 -19.88 -3.04 9.80
C ASN A 83 -20.37 -3.20 11.25
N GLY A 84 -20.86 -4.38 11.63
CA GLY A 84 -21.22 -4.69 13.01
C GLY A 84 -20.03 -4.59 13.98
N GLN A 85 -18.81 -4.86 13.50
CA GLN A 85 -17.59 -4.78 14.32
C GLN A 85 -17.00 -3.37 14.41
N CYS A 86 -16.98 -2.59 13.32
CA CYS A 86 -16.26 -1.31 13.29
C CYS A 86 -17.09 -0.08 12.89
N ASN A 87 -18.39 -0.26 12.63
CA ASN A 87 -19.36 0.81 12.33
C ASN A 87 -18.91 1.77 11.20
N PHE A 88 -18.17 1.26 10.21
CA PHE A 88 -17.57 2.12 9.17
C PHE A 88 -18.62 2.88 8.34
N LEU A 89 -19.85 2.38 8.22
CA LEU A 89 -20.92 3.07 7.48
C LEU A 89 -21.44 4.33 8.18
N GLN A 90 -21.24 4.47 9.50
CA GLN A 90 -21.66 5.68 10.23
C GLN A 90 -20.92 6.94 9.75
N THR A 91 -19.78 6.76 9.09
CA THR A 91 -19.00 7.84 8.45
C THR A 91 -19.71 8.45 7.23
N MET A 92 -20.66 7.72 6.62
CA MET A 92 -21.43 8.15 5.45
C MET A 92 -22.55 9.11 5.85
N LYS A 93 -22.18 10.38 6.07
CA LYS A 93 -23.12 11.44 6.41
C LYS A 93 -23.79 12.02 5.16
N PRO A 94 -25.07 12.42 5.23
CA PRO A 94 -25.76 13.02 4.11
C PRO A 94 -25.15 14.37 3.73
N LEU A 95 -25.22 14.72 2.45
CA LEU A 95 -24.75 16.01 1.93
C LEU A 95 -25.35 17.22 2.66
N GLN A 96 -26.63 17.12 3.05
CA GLN A 96 -27.35 18.17 3.76
C GLN A 96 -27.96 17.64 5.06
N PRO A 97 -27.18 17.53 6.14
CA PRO A 97 -27.63 16.92 7.40
C PRO A 97 -28.88 17.59 8.00
N ARG A 98 -29.06 18.89 7.76
CA ARG A 98 -30.19 19.67 8.29
C ARG A 98 -31.55 19.27 7.73
N TYR A 99 -31.59 18.65 6.54
CA TYR A 99 -32.85 18.34 5.85
C TYR A 99 -33.19 16.84 5.86
N VAL A 100 -32.35 16.02 6.49
CA VAL A 100 -32.50 14.55 6.50
C VAL A 100 -33.06 14.10 7.84
N LYS A 101 -34.31 13.64 7.82
CA LYS A 101 -35.02 13.19 9.03
C LYS A 101 -34.77 11.73 9.39
N LYS A 102 -34.25 10.92 8.46
CA LYS A 102 -34.01 9.47 8.63
C LYS A 102 -32.56 9.14 8.33
N SER A 103 -31.94 8.29 9.15
CA SER A 103 -30.58 7.79 8.91
C SER A 103 -30.49 7.08 7.55
N ALA A 104 -29.29 7.05 6.98
CA ALA A 104 -29.02 6.28 5.78
C ALA A 104 -29.41 4.81 6.01
N ASP A 105 -30.07 4.24 5.01
CA ASP A 105 -30.36 2.81 5.01
C ASP A 105 -29.06 2.03 4.81
N VAL A 106 -28.76 1.12 5.74
CA VAL A 106 -27.48 0.40 5.80
C VAL A 106 -27.32 -0.48 4.56
N ASP A 107 -28.37 -1.21 4.20
CA ASP A 107 -28.41 -2.13 3.06
C ASP A 107 -28.17 -1.37 1.75
N SER A 108 -28.84 -0.23 1.58
CA SER A 108 -28.64 0.65 0.42
C SER A 108 -27.22 1.22 0.35
N LEU A 109 -26.62 1.60 1.47
CA LEU A 109 -25.23 2.07 1.50
C LEU A 109 -24.26 0.96 1.06
N MET A 110 -24.44 -0.26 1.58
CA MET A 110 -23.62 -1.42 1.21
C MET A 110 -23.78 -1.73 -0.28
N ALA A 111 -25.01 -1.81 -0.78
CA ALA A 111 -25.29 -2.10 -2.18
C ALA A 111 -24.66 -1.08 -3.14
N VAL A 112 -24.72 0.21 -2.79
CA VAL A 112 -24.06 1.27 -3.57
C VAL A 112 -22.54 1.10 -3.55
N ILE A 113 -21.93 0.85 -2.38
CA ILE A 113 -20.47 0.62 -2.29
C ILE A 113 -20.07 -0.58 -3.14
N VAL A 114 -20.81 -1.68 -3.04
CA VAL A 114 -20.58 -2.91 -3.82
C VAL A 114 -20.68 -2.64 -5.31
N ALA A 115 -21.73 -1.95 -5.74
CA ALA A 115 -21.96 -1.58 -7.13
C ALA A 115 -20.79 -0.79 -7.74
N GLN A 116 -20.25 0.18 -6.99
CA GLN A 116 -19.15 1.02 -7.47
C GLN A 116 -17.79 0.30 -7.45
N ALA A 117 -17.54 -0.54 -6.45
CA ALA A 117 -16.31 -1.31 -6.33
C ALA A 117 -16.18 -2.39 -7.40
N MET A 118 -17.30 -3.04 -7.73
CA MET A 118 -17.37 -4.15 -8.69
C MET A 118 -17.54 -3.71 -10.14
N ASN A 119 -17.54 -2.41 -10.40
CA ASN A 119 -17.70 -1.85 -11.76
C ASN A 119 -19.05 -2.21 -12.42
N HIS A 120 -20.08 -2.48 -11.61
CA HIS A 120 -21.46 -2.71 -12.05
C HIS A 120 -22.22 -1.40 -12.22
N GLY A 121 -21.96 -0.44 -11.33
CA GLY A 121 -22.79 0.74 -11.18
C GLY A 121 -24.21 0.40 -10.71
N ASN A 122 -24.99 1.44 -10.40
CA ASN A 122 -26.29 1.26 -9.75
C ASN A 122 -27.32 0.56 -10.66
N HIS A 123 -27.22 0.69 -11.99
CA HIS A 123 -28.15 0.05 -12.92
C HIS A 123 -28.05 -1.47 -12.93
N VAL A 124 -26.84 -2.02 -12.98
CA VAL A 124 -26.64 -3.47 -12.95
C VAL A 124 -26.99 -3.99 -11.57
N MET A 125 -26.54 -3.32 -10.51
CA MET A 125 -26.85 -3.69 -9.13
C MET A 125 -28.36 -3.78 -8.88
N ALA A 126 -29.15 -2.81 -9.36
CA ALA A 126 -30.61 -2.84 -9.20
C ALA A 126 -31.31 -4.03 -9.89
N ARG A 127 -30.69 -4.64 -10.90
CA ARG A 127 -31.21 -5.83 -11.59
C ARG A 127 -30.76 -7.12 -10.94
N THR A 128 -29.66 -7.08 -10.21
CA THR A 128 -29.03 -8.24 -9.58
C THR A 128 -29.16 -8.21 -8.07
N SER A 129 -29.96 -7.32 -7.50
CA SER A 129 -30.21 -7.23 -6.06
C SER A 129 -31.68 -6.93 -5.76
N ASP A 130 -31.99 -6.98 -4.48
CA ASP A 130 -33.26 -6.64 -3.86
C ASP A 130 -33.50 -5.12 -3.67
N ILE A 131 -32.59 -4.26 -4.13
CA ILE A 131 -32.69 -2.80 -3.97
C ILE A 131 -32.99 -2.09 -5.31
N PRO A 132 -34.10 -1.32 -5.42
CA PRO A 132 -34.45 -0.60 -6.64
C PRO A 132 -33.44 0.48 -7.04
N PHE A 133 -33.34 0.74 -8.34
CA PHE A 133 -32.40 1.71 -8.91
C PHE A 133 -32.51 3.12 -8.29
N HIS A 134 -33.72 3.65 -8.13
CA HIS A 134 -33.91 5.00 -7.60
C HIS A 134 -33.43 5.14 -6.14
N VAL A 135 -33.47 4.05 -5.35
CA VAL A 135 -32.94 4.02 -3.97
C VAL A 135 -31.42 4.03 -4.01
N LEU A 136 -30.80 3.22 -4.88
CA LEU A 136 -29.35 3.21 -5.06
C LEU A 136 -28.81 4.55 -5.57
N GLU A 137 -29.48 5.16 -6.55
CA GLU A 137 -29.11 6.47 -7.11
C GLU A 137 -29.19 7.58 -6.05
N SER A 138 -30.32 7.70 -5.35
CA SER A 138 -30.49 8.66 -4.26
C SER A 138 -29.44 8.45 -3.16
N THR A 139 -29.17 7.19 -2.78
CA THR A 139 -28.18 6.86 -1.75
C THR A 139 -26.76 7.25 -2.19
N TYR A 140 -26.38 6.95 -3.43
CA TYR A 140 -25.09 7.35 -4.00
C TYR A 140 -24.93 8.88 -3.99
N GLU A 141 -25.92 9.60 -4.52
CA GLU A 141 -25.89 11.05 -4.60
C GLU A 141 -25.86 11.71 -3.23
N GLN A 142 -26.58 11.17 -2.25
CA GLN A 142 -26.73 11.80 -0.94
C GLN A 142 -25.56 11.51 0.02
N TYR A 143 -25.00 10.30 -0.01
CA TYR A 143 -24.09 9.83 1.05
C TYR A 143 -22.68 9.51 0.57
N LEU A 144 -22.49 9.06 -0.68
CA LEU A 144 -21.20 8.55 -1.11
C LEU A 144 -20.24 9.70 -1.45
N ARG A 145 -19.23 9.92 -0.60
CA ARG A 145 -18.23 10.98 -0.76
C ARG A 145 -16.84 10.43 -0.61
N PHE A 146 -15.91 10.99 -1.37
CA PHE A 146 -14.49 10.62 -1.29
C PHE A 146 -13.96 10.70 0.16
N ALA A 147 -14.20 11.80 0.87
CA ALA A 147 -13.73 11.98 2.24
C ALA A 147 -14.36 10.97 3.23
N SER A 148 -15.66 10.70 3.09
CA SER A 148 -16.35 9.71 3.93
C SER A 148 -15.82 8.30 3.67
N LEU A 149 -15.55 7.96 2.40
CA LEU A 149 -14.94 6.67 2.03
C LEU A 149 -13.52 6.50 2.55
N VAL A 150 -12.71 7.56 2.57
CA VAL A 150 -11.38 7.52 3.21
C VAL A 150 -11.53 7.22 4.70
N THR A 151 -12.45 7.92 5.38
CA THR A 151 -12.72 7.71 6.82
C THR A 151 -13.25 6.30 7.09
N ALA A 152 -14.16 5.80 6.26
CA ALA A 152 -14.69 4.43 6.35
C ALA A 152 -13.58 3.38 6.20
N ASN A 153 -12.67 3.58 5.24
CA ASN A 153 -11.50 2.72 5.09
C ASN A 153 -10.63 2.77 6.36
N ASP A 154 -10.38 3.95 6.91
CA ASP A 154 -9.59 4.11 8.13
C ASP A 154 -10.21 3.31 9.30
N CYS A 155 -11.54 3.40 9.48
CA CYS A 155 -12.27 2.61 10.50
C CYS A 155 -11.98 1.10 10.39
N ILE A 156 -12.07 0.54 9.17
CA ILE A 156 -11.77 -0.89 8.97
C ILE A 156 -10.29 -1.16 9.23
N THR A 157 -9.37 -0.34 8.70
CA THR A 157 -7.94 -0.59 8.86
C THR A 157 -7.47 -0.51 10.31
N ASN A 158 -8.01 0.42 11.11
CA ASN A 158 -7.74 0.54 12.53
C ASN A 158 -8.31 -0.66 13.29
N ALA A 159 -9.51 -1.13 12.90
CA ALA A 159 -10.08 -2.32 13.48
C ALA A 159 -9.24 -3.58 13.18
N ILE A 160 -8.64 -3.69 11.99
CA ILE A 160 -7.72 -4.80 11.67
C ILE A 160 -6.45 -4.72 12.53
N GLU A 161 -5.90 -3.52 12.76
CA GLU A 161 -4.71 -3.33 13.61
C GLU A 161 -4.93 -3.86 15.04
N ALA A 162 -6.13 -3.66 15.58
CA ALA A 162 -6.52 -4.11 16.90
C ALA A 162 -6.70 -5.64 17.03
N LEU A 163 -6.71 -6.38 15.92
CA LEU A 163 -6.90 -7.82 15.94
C LEU A 163 -5.64 -8.57 16.39
N PRO A 164 -5.77 -9.63 17.22
CA PRO A 164 -4.65 -10.42 17.73
C PRO A 164 -3.67 -10.95 16.68
N ILE A 165 -4.15 -11.28 15.47
CA ILE A 165 -3.28 -11.81 14.41
C ILE A 165 -2.36 -10.74 13.79
N PHE A 166 -2.70 -9.45 13.91
CA PHE A 166 -2.02 -8.38 13.18
C PHE A 166 -0.51 -8.31 13.41
N PRO A 167 0.01 -8.38 14.66
CA PRO A 167 1.45 -8.31 14.93
C PRO A 167 2.25 -9.45 14.31
N TYR A 168 1.62 -10.61 14.11
CA TYR A 168 2.28 -11.80 13.55
C TYR A 168 2.64 -11.68 12.07
N TYR A 169 2.07 -10.71 11.35
CA TYR A 169 2.41 -10.43 9.97
C TYR A 169 3.56 -9.44 9.81
N SER A 170 4.01 -8.80 10.89
CA SER A 170 5.15 -7.91 10.87
C SER A 170 6.45 -8.71 10.75
N PHE A 171 7.33 -8.30 9.83
CA PHE A 171 8.62 -8.98 9.60
C PHE A 171 9.63 -8.74 10.72
N ASP A 172 9.45 -7.65 11.45
CA ASP A 172 10.30 -7.19 12.54
C ASP A 172 9.38 -6.69 13.67
N PRO A 173 9.51 -7.22 14.89
CA PRO A 173 8.72 -6.78 16.04
C PRO A 173 8.82 -5.27 16.32
N GLU A 174 9.94 -4.64 15.98
CA GLU A 174 10.19 -3.21 16.25
C GLU A 174 9.86 -2.30 15.06
N THR A 175 9.62 -2.87 13.88
CA THR A 175 9.42 -2.11 12.64
C THR A 175 8.17 -2.53 11.90
N LEU A 176 7.24 -1.58 11.83
CA LEU A 176 6.08 -1.68 10.97
C LEU A 176 6.40 -1.14 9.57
N TYR A 177 6.41 -2.03 8.58
CA TYR A 177 6.74 -1.70 7.19
C TYR A 177 5.50 -1.30 6.38
N GLY A 178 5.62 -0.19 5.65
CA GLY A 178 4.67 0.27 4.64
C GLY A 178 5.20 -0.01 3.23
N ALA A 179 4.55 -0.86 2.45
CA ALA A 179 4.91 -1.17 1.07
C ALA A 179 4.10 -0.33 0.08
N VAL A 180 4.74 0.39 -0.83
CA VAL A 180 4.07 1.19 -1.87
C VAL A 180 4.20 0.57 -3.25
N ASP A 181 3.11 0.55 -4.02
CA ASP A 181 3.10 0.11 -5.42
C ASP A 181 1.85 0.65 -6.15
N GLY A 182 1.96 0.77 -7.47
CA GLY A 182 0.91 1.23 -8.36
C GLY A 182 0.21 0.09 -9.09
N GLN A 183 -1.11 -0.02 -8.97
CA GLN A 183 -1.89 -0.95 -9.78
C GLN A 183 -2.52 -0.27 -11.01
N LYS A 184 -2.37 -0.87 -12.18
CA LYS A 184 -2.81 -0.28 -13.45
C LYS A 184 -4.27 -0.68 -13.73
N TYR A 185 -5.12 0.30 -14.00
CA TYR A 185 -6.56 0.17 -14.27
C TYR A 185 -6.92 0.92 -15.55
N GLY A 186 -7.72 0.29 -16.43
CA GLY A 186 -8.38 1.04 -17.50
C GLY A 186 -9.45 1.98 -16.92
N VAL A 187 -9.96 2.89 -17.74
CA VAL A 187 -11.11 3.72 -17.38
C VAL A 187 -12.15 3.63 -18.48
N GLU A 188 -13.41 3.41 -18.11
CA GLU A 188 -14.52 3.36 -19.08
C GLU A 188 -14.68 4.72 -19.76
N ARG A 189 -14.62 5.80 -18.96
CA ARG A 189 -14.79 7.19 -19.39
C ARG A 189 -13.53 7.98 -19.05
N PRO A 190 -12.65 8.23 -20.03
CA PRO A 190 -11.38 8.90 -19.76
C PRO A 190 -11.53 10.30 -19.18
N THR A 191 -10.96 10.51 -17.99
CA THR A 191 -10.92 11.80 -17.30
C THR A 191 -9.65 12.59 -17.63
N VAL A 192 -9.50 13.78 -17.04
CA VAL A 192 -8.31 14.64 -17.22
C VAL A 192 -7.03 13.96 -16.73
N LYS A 193 -7.09 13.10 -15.72
CA LYS A 193 -5.93 12.33 -15.24
C LYS A 193 -5.66 11.04 -16.04
N ALA A 194 -6.63 10.55 -16.82
CA ALA A 194 -6.47 9.31 -17.58
C ALA A 194 -5.46 9.46 -18.73
N ARG A 195 -4.60 8.47 -18.91
CA ARG A 195 -3.46 8.53 -19.84
C ARG A 195 -3.37 7.28 -20.70
N TYR A 196 -2.93 7.47 -21.93
CA TYR A 196 -2.74 6.38 -22.89
C TYR A 196 -1.54 5.52 -22.48
N SER A 197 -1.69 4.21 -22.57
CA SER A 197 -0.55 3.29 -22.46
C SER A 197 -0.78 2.07 -23.31
N ARG A 198 -0.04 1.96 -24.41
CA ARG A 198 -0.11 0.78 -25.30
C ARG A 198 0.21 -0.52 -24.57
N LYS A 199 1.13 -0.47 -23.59
CA LYS A 199 1.54 -1.63 -22.79
C LYS A 199 0.41 -2.17 -21.92
N TYR A 200 -0.37 -1.30 -21.27
CA TYR A 200 -1.32 -1.71 -20.24
C TYR A 200 -2.78 -1.70 -20.70
N PHE A 201 -3.15 -0.83 -21.65
CA PHE A 201 -4.54 -0.59 -22.03
C PHE A 201 -4.79 -0.70 -23.55
N GLY A 202 -3.78 -1.12 -24.33
CA GLY A 202 -3.91 -1.22 -25.78
C GLY A 202 -4.21 0.13 -26.43
N ARG A 203 -5.42 0.32 -26.98
CA ARG A 203 -5.87 1.60 -27.53
C ARG A 203 -6.56 2.51 -26.49
N GLY A 204 -6.86 2.00 -25.31
CA GLY A 204 -7.55 2.70 -24.24
C GLY A 204 -6.66 3.63 -23.42
N LYS A 205 -7.30 4.33 -22.49
CA LYS A 205 -6.65 5.12 -21.45
C LYS A 205 -6.87 4.44 -20.10
N GLY A 206 -6.03 4.77 -19.15
CA GLY A 206 -6.13 4.26 -17.80
C GLY A 206 -5.42 5.13 -16.79
N MET A 207 -5.42 4.65 -15.56
CA MET A 207 -4.85 5.30 -14.38
C MET A 207 -4.07 4.27 -13.54
N VAL A 208 -3.33 4.78 -12.57
CA VAL A 208 -2.65 3.94 -11.58
C VAL A 208 -3.28 4.18 -10.22
N ALA A 209 -3.84 3.12 -9.62
CA ALA A 209 -4.22 3.08 -8.22
C ALA A 209 -2.96 2.87 -7.38
N TYR A 210 -2.37 3.98 -6.93
CA TYR A 210 -1.17 3.97 -6.10
C TYR A 210 -1.57 3.70 -4.66
N THR A 211 -1.06 2.63 -4.06
CA THR A 211 -1.50 2.14 -2.76
C THR A 211 -0.30 1.93 -1.83
N MET A 212 -0.47 2.25 -0.55
CA MET A 212 0.43 1.91 0.53
C MET A 212 -0.22 0.82 1.37
N LEU A 213 0.44 -0.33 1.44
CA LEU A 213 0.03 -1.45 2.26
C LEU A 213 0.87 -1.50 3.53
N CYS A 214 0.27 -1.90 4.64
CA CYS A 214 0.99 -2.21 5.86
C CYS A 214 0.60 -3.61 6.30
N ASN A 215 1.59 -4.50 6.48
CA ASN A 215 1.39 -5.94 6.49
C ASN A 215 0.58 -6.38 5.25
N HIS A 216 -0.71 -6.64 5.42
CA HIS A 216 -1.65 -7.03 4.35
C HIS A 216 -2.71 -5.97 4.04
N ILE A 217 -2.74 -4.86 4.80
CA ILE A 217 -3.83 -3.90 4.81
C ILE A 217 -3.50 -2.71 3.90
N PRO A 218 -4.34 -2.38 2.90
CA PRO A 218 -4.19 -1.14 2.11
C PRO A 218 -4.63 0.09 2.92
N ILE A 219 -3.71 0.62 3.74
CA ILE A 219 -3.95 1.73 4.67
C ILE A 219 -4.15 3.08 3.98
N ASN A 220 -3.56 3.29 2.80
CA ASN A 220 -3.81 4.49 2.01
C ASN A 220 -3.66 4.22 0.51
N GLY A 221 -4.23 5.08 -0.33
CA GLY A 221 -4.13 4.99 -1.77
C GLY A 221 -5.03 5.97 -2.50
N TYR A 222 -4.59 6.38 -3.69
CA TYR A 222 -5.28 7.32 -4.56
C TYR A 222 -4.87 7.13 -6.02
N LEU A 223 -5.58 7.78 -6.95
CA LEU A 223 -5.33 7.66 -8.37
C LEU A 223 -4.31 8.70 -8.89
N ILE A 224 -3.32 8.20 -9.63
CA ILE A 224 -2.34 8.99 -10.39
C ILE A 224 -2.41 8.66 -11.89
N GLY A 225 -1.88 9.54 -12.73
CA GLY A 225 -1.78 9.30 -14.17
C GLY A 225 -0.76 8.20 -14.48
N THR A 226 -0.95 7.47 -15.59
CA THR A 226 0.01 6.38 -15.95
C THR A 226 1.36 6.86 -16.46
N ASN A 227 1.50 8.16 -16.70
CA ASN A 227 2.76 8.83 -17.00
C ASN A 227 3.40 9.46 -15.75
N ASP A 228 2.70 9.48 -14.61
CA ASP A 228 3.26 10.02 -13.37
C ASP A 228 4.29 9.03 -12.82
N TYR A 229 5.42 9.56 -12.35
CA TYR A 229 6.46 8.73 -11.76
C TYR A 229 6.10 8.37 -10.32
N GLU A 230 5.87 7.08 -10.05
CA GLU A 230 5.38 6.57 -8.76
C GLU A 230 6.26 7.02 -7.58
N ALA A 231 7.59 7.13 -7.77
CA ALA A 231 8.51 7.62 -6.74
C ALA A 231 8.19 9.03 -6.22
N HIS A 232 7.53 9.89 -7.00
CA HIS A 232 7.16 11.24 -6.56
C HIS A 232 6.01 11.25 -5.54
N HIS A 233 5.36 10.11 -5.34
CA HIS A 233 4.18 9.96 -4.52
C HIS A 233 4.45 9.20 -3.21
N VAL A 234 5.67 8.68 -3.01
CA VAL A 234 6.05 7.90 -1.82
C VAL A 234 5.91 8.73 -0.54
N PHE A 235 6.42 9.96 -0.53
CA PHE A 235 6.25 10.83 0.64
C PHE A 235 4.78 11.19 0.84
N ASP A 236 4.07 11.52 -0.23
CA ASP A 236 2.70 11.99 -0.17
C ASP A 236 1.73 10.93 0.38
N ILE A 237 1.84 9.68 -0.09
CA ILE A 237 0.96 8.60 0.35
C ILE A 237 1.17 8.26 1.82
N TRP A 238 2.41 8.32 2.30
CA TRP A 238 2.73 8.16 3.72
C TRP A 238 2.24 9.36 4.54
N TYR A 239 2.59 10.58 4.15
CA TYR A 239 2.32 11.79 4.93
C TYR A 239 0.83 12.15 5.00
N ARG A 240 0.05 11.68 4.03
CA ARG A 240 -1.41 11.82 3.98
C ARG A 240 -2.15 10.65 4.62
N ASN A 241 -1.46 9.63 5.13
CA ASN A 241 -2.12 8.52 5.80
C ASN A 241 -2.85 9.01 7.06
N THR A 242 -4.16 8.77 7.11
CA THR A 242 -5.04 9.20 8.20
C THR A 242 -5.38 8.08 9.18
N SER A 243 -5.20 6.82 8.81
CA SER A 243 -5.37 5.65 9.69
C SER A 243 -4.43 5.67 10.91
N GLU A 244 -4.77 4.93 11.96
CA GLU A 244 -3.94 4.76 13.16
C GLU A 244 -2.69 3.91 12.87
N VAL A 245 -2.77 3.05 11.86
CA VAL A 245 -1.65 2.24 11.37
C VAL A 245 -0.56 3.12 10.76
N LYS A 246 0.47 3.45 11.54
CA LYS A 246 1.61 4.29 11.12
C LYS A 246 2.87 3.47 10.87
N PRO A 247 3.19 3.10 9.61
CA PRO A 247 4.47 2.46 9.32
C PRO A 247 5.64 3.40 9.65
N THR A 248 6.71 2.83 10.20
CA THR A 248 7.95 3.53 10.58
C THR A 248 9.06 3.38 9.53
N ALA A 249 8.88 2.46 8.60
CA ALA A 249 9.73 2.27 7.42
C ALA A 249 8.88 2.10 6.16
N ILE A 250 9.29 2.71 5.05
CA ILE A 250 8.65 2.55 3.74
C ILE A 250 9.53 1.71 2.83
N THR A 251 8.93 0.73 2.19
CA THR A 251 9.54 -0.12 1.17
C THR A 251 8.76 0.02 -0.14
N GLY A 252 9.42 -0.24 -1.25
CA GLY A 252 8.84 -0.16 -2.58
C GLY A 252 9.83 -0.71 -3.60
N ASP A 253 9.39 -0.85 -4.83
CA ASP A 253 10.22 -1.37 -5.91
C ASP A 253 11.11 -0.28 -6.54
N MET A 254 11.76 -0.59 -7.66
CA MET A 254 12.56 0.38 -8.41
C MET A 254 11.75 1.58 -8.94
N HIS A 255 10.44 1.47 -9.13
CA HIS A 255 9.59 2.61 -9.54
C HIS A 255 9.34 3.57 -8.39
N SER A 256 9.52 3.14 -7.14
CA SER A 256 9.46 3.99 -5.94
C SER A 256 10.76 4.75 -5.65
N LEU A 257 11.86 4.42 -6.34
CA LEU A 257 13.17 5.00 -6.07
C LEU A 257 13.27 6.45 -6.55
N ASN A 258 13.56 7.34 -5.62
CA ASN A 258 13.99 8.71 -5.90
C ASN A 258 15.00 9.11 -4.83
N LYS A 259 16.15 9.67 -5.22
CA LYS A 259 17.18 10.13 -4.27
C LYS A 259 16.62 11.12 -3.25
N ALA A 260 15.64 11.95 -3.66
CA ALA A 260 14.95 12.86 -2.76
C ALA A 260 14.15 12.14 -1.68
N ASN A 261 13.59 10.94 -1.95
CA ASN A 261 12.81 10.19 -0.96
C ASN A 261 13.67 9.78 0.24
N PHE A 262 14.92 9.39 0.03
CA PHE A 262 15.85 9.07 1.13
C PHE A 262 16.02 10.25 2.09
N ALA A 263 16.18 11.47 1.55
CA ALA A 263 16.33 12.66 2.35
C ALA A 263 15.01 13.08 3.00
N LEU A 264 13.93 13.18 2.21
CA LEU A 264 12.62 13.64 2.67
C LEU A 264 12.06 12.74 3.77
N LEU A 265 12.01 11.42 3.56
CA LEU A 265 11.49 10.50 4.57
C LEU A 265 12.36 10.54 5.84
N HIS A 266 13.68 10.59 5.69
CA HIS A 266 14.59 10.71 6.83
C HIS A 266 14.38 11.99 7.64
N TRP A 267 14.18 13.14 6.97
CA TRP A 267 13.94 14.43 7.63
C TRP A 267 12.67 14.45 8.46
N PHE A 268 11.67 13.66 8.07
CA PHE A 268 10.41 13.46 8.79
C PHE A 268 10.45 12.27 9.76
N GLY A 269 11.61 11.63 9.93
CA GLY A 269 11.83 10.57 10.93
C GLY A 269 11.56 9.15 10.44
N LEU A 270 11.37 8.93 9.14
CA LEU A 270 11.15 7.61 8.56
C LEU A 270 12.40 7.03 7.91
N ARG A 271 12.39 5.70 7.79
CA ARG A 271 13.36 4.97 6.98
C ARG A 271 12.77 4.65 5.62
N PHE A 272 13.54 4.87 4.56
CA PHE A 272 13.19 4.41 3.22
C PHE A 272 14.10 3.23 2.87
N GLU A 273 13.51 2.05 2.76
CA GLU A 273 14.18 0.77 2.58
C GLU A 273 13.66 0.07 1.31
N PRO A 274 13.94 0.65 0.12
CA PRO A 274 13.45 0.13 -1.15
C PRO A 274 14.16 -1.18 -1.53
N HIS A 275 13.47 -2.01 -2.31
CA HIS A 275 14.02 -3.25 -2.82
C HIS A 275 14.87 -3.02 -4.08
N PHE A 276 16.17 -3.26 -3.96
CA PHE A 276 17.10 -3.13 -5.08
C PHE A 276 17.22 -4.44 -5.89
N THR A 277 16.62 -4.48 -7.08
CA THR A 277 16.75 -5.60 -8.02
C THR A 277 18.11 -5.68 -8.73
N ASP A 278 18.77 -4.55 -8.97
CA ASP A 278 20.10 -4.48 -9.58
C ASP A 278 21.11 -3.85 -8.62
N LEU A 279 21.85 -4.69 -7.89
CA LEU A 279 22.86 -4.26 -6.94
C LEU A 279 23.98 -3.45 -7.61
N ASN A 280 24.44 -3.87 -8.79
CA ASN A 280 25.63 -3.29 -9.41
C ASN A 280 25.36 -1.87 -9.89
N LYS A 281 24.15 -1.59 -10.38
CA LYS A 281 23.72 -0.22 -10.67
C LYS A 281 23.68 0.65 -9.41
N GLN A 282 23.26 0.10 -8.27
CA GLN A 282 23.24 0.86 -7.01
C GLN A 282 24.64 1.13 -6.45
N LEU A 283 25.60 0.22 -6.64
CA LEU A 283 26.99 0.45 -6.22
C LEU A 283 27.60 1.70 -6.86
N GLN A 284 27.22 2.01 -8.11
CA GLN A 284 27.65 3.23 -8.82
C GLN A 284 27.06 4.51 -8.22
N GLU A 285 26.09 4.39 -7.33
CA GLU A 285 25.41 5.50 -6.66
C GLU A 285 25.81 5.62 -5.18
N LEU A 286 26.77 4.82 -4.70
CA LEU A 286 27.27 4.85 -3.33
C LEU A 286 28.44 5.83 -3.18
N TYR A 287 28.19 6.96 -2.54
CA TYR A 287 29.19 7.98 -2.26
C TYR A 287 29.79 7.80 -0.85
N CYS A 288 30.92 8.45 -0.62
CA CYS A 288 31.52 8.59 0.70
C CYS A 288 31.54 10.06 1.13
N ALA A 289 31.59 10.32 2.43
CA ALA A 289 31.66 11.69 2.95
C ALA A 289 33.10 12.14 3.27
N ARG A 290 34.01 11.18 3.49
CA ARG A 290 35.44 11.41 3.74
C ARG A 290 36.25 11.34 2.45
N ASP A 291 37.55 11.56 2.56
CA ASP A 291 38.45 11.38 1.42
C ASP A 291 38.37 9.93 0.88
N PRO A 292 38.22 9.73 -0.44
CA PRO A 292 38.17 8.41 -1.05
C PRO A 292 39.36 7.51 -0.71
N SER A 293 40.54 8.07 -0.45
CA SER A 293 41.74 7.31 -0.05
C SER A 293 41.53 6.49 1.22
N ALA A 294 40.63 6.93 2.13
CA ALA A 294 40.27 6.20 3.33
C ALA A 294 39.61 4.83 3.03
N TYR A 295 39.16 4.61 1.80
CA TYR A 295 38.48 3.40 1.33
C TYR A 295 39.28 2.62 0.28
N LYS A 296 40.54 2.97 0.03
CA LYS A 296 41.42 2.29 -0.96
C LYS A 296 41.51 0.77 -0.74
N ASN A 297 41.42 0.32 0.51
CA ASN A 297 41.46 -1.10 0.88
C ASN A 297 40.08 -1.79 0.88
N CYS A 298 39.02 -1.12 0.44
CA CYS A 298 37.70 -1.71 0.31
C CYS A 298 37.56 -2.50 -1.00
N LEU A 299 36.84 -3.63 -0.96
CA LEU A 299 36.56 -4.43 -2.16
C LEU A 299 35.70 -3.67 -3.18
N ILE A 300 34.86 -2.77 -2.68
CA ILE A 300 34.02 -1.88 -3.47
C ILE A 300 34.45 -0.46 -3.16
N GLN A 301 34.71 0.32 -4.21
CA GLN A 301 35.12 1.71 -4.09
C GLN A 301 33.90 2.64 -4.12
N PRO A 302 33.91 3.75 -3.34
CA PRO A 302 32.89 4.77 -3.46
C PRO A 302 32.89 5.40 -4.86
N ALA A 303 31.71 5.71 -5.38
CA ALA A 303 31.53 6.36 -6.68
C ALA A 303 32.05 7.83 -6.69
N GLY A 304 32.11 8.46 -5.52
CA GLY A 304 32.59 9.82 -5.36
C GLY A 304 32.50 10.30 -3.92
N ARG A 305 32.79 11.60 -3.73
CA ARG A 305 32.68 12.29 -2.44
C ARG A 305 31.46 13.20 -2.39
N ILE A 306 30.71 13.16 -1.29
CA ILE A 306 29.57 14.03 -1.03
C ILE A 306 30.07 15.46 -0.73
N ASP A 307 29.48 16.47 -1.37
CA ASP A 307 29.74 17.88 -1.08
C ASP A 307 28.93 18.34 0.15
N LEU A 308 29.53 18.17 1.34
CA LEU A 308 28.92 18.56 2.62
C LEU A 308 28.80 20.08 2.78
N ASP A 309 29.67 20.84 2.13
CA ASP A 309 29.66 22.31 2.19
C ASP A 309 28.49 22.86 1.39
N LEU A 310 28.22 22.31 0.21
CA LEU A 310 27.03 22.64 -0.58
C LEU A 310 25.75 22.35 0.20
N ILE A 311 25.64 21.16 0.82
CA ILE A 311 24.46 20.82 1.63
C ILE A 311 24.29 21.82 2.79
N SER A 312 25.39 22.24 3.41
CA SER A 312 25.38 23.22 4.49
C SER A 312 24.95 24.61 4.00
N ARG A 313 25.44 25.06 2.84
CA ARG A 313 25.07 26.34 2.21
C ARG A 313 23.60 26.38 1.80
N GLU A 314 23.06 25.27 1.31
CA GLU A 314 21.67 25.15 0.85
C GLU A 314 20.65 24.92 1.97
N LYS A 315 21.07 24.88 3.24
CA LYS A 315 20.19 24.60 4.39
C LYS A 315 18.90 25.43 4.39
N ASN A 316 18.98 26.72 4.10
CA ASN A 316 17.79 27.59 4.07
C ASN A 316 16.77 27.17 3.00
N ASN A 317 17.23 26.69 1.84
CA ASN A 317 16.35 26.18 0.79
C ASN A 317 15.76 24.81 1.18
N LEU A 318 16.56 23.94 1.81
CA LEU A 318 16.07 22.67 2.34
C LEU A 318 15.00 22.89 3.42
N ASP A 319 15.18 23.86 4.31
CA ASP A 319 14.20 24.20 5.33
C ASP A 319 12.88 24.69 4.75
N ARG A 320 12.93 25.52 3.71
CA ARG A 320 11.73 25.97 3.00
C ARG A 320 11.00 24.79 2.38
N ILE A 321 11.71 23.89 1.70
CA ILE A 321 11.10 22.68 1.11
C ILE A 321 10.44 21.83 2.19
N VAL A 322 11.15 21.55 3.28
CA VAL A 322 10.63 20.74 4.40
C VAL A 322 9.46 21.42 5.09
N ALA A 323 9.51 22.74 5.27
CA ALA A 323 8.42 23.52 5.83
C ALA A 323 7.18 23.49 4.94
N THR A 324 7.31 23.74 3.63
CA THR A 324 6.18 23.70 2.68
C THR A 324 5.53 22.30 2.64
N LEU A 325 6.34 21.24 2.63
CA LEU A 325 5.83 19.87 2.71
C LEU A 325 5.15 19.60 4.07
N GLY A 326 5.79 20.02 5.17
CA GLY A 326 5.30 19.84 6.53
C GLY A 326 4.00 20.58 6.81
N LEU A 327 3.84 21.78 6.25
CA LEU A 327 2.61 22.58 6.31
C LEU A 327 1.51 22.05 5.38
N LYS A 328 1.79 21.04 4.54
CA LYS A 328 0.87 20.51 3.52
C LYS A 328 0.42 21.56 2.49
N GLU A 329 1.15 22.67 2.34
CA GLU A 329 0.90 23.70 1.33
C GLU A 329 1.10 23.15 -0.09
N MET A 330 2.06 22.24 -0.25
CA MET A 330 2.30 21.52 -1.51
C MET A 330 2.64 20.05 -1.25
N THR A 331 2.34 19.20 -2.23
CA THR A 331 2.78 17.80 -2.21
C THR A 331 4.18 17.64 -2.79
N GLN A 332 4.87 16.56 -2.42
CA GLN A 332 6.09 16.14 -3.08
C GLN A 332 5.81 15.92 -4.57
N GLY A 333 4.71 15.25 -4.92
CA GLY A 333 4.29 15.02 -6.29
C GLY A 333 4.24 16.31 -7.11
N THR A 334 3.76 17.40 -6.52
CA THR A 334 3.68 18.71 -7.20
C THR A 334 5.05 19.38 -7.27
N LEU A 335 5.77 19.45 -6.15
CA LEU A 335 7.08 20.10 -6.07
C LEU A 335 8.11 19.42 -6.98
N VAL A 336 8.20 18.09 -6.87
CA VAL A 336 9.10 17.28 -7.68
C VAL A 336 8.63 17.25 -9.11
N ARG A 337 7.33 17.17 -9.43
CA ARG A 337 6.89 17.27 -10.84
C ARG A 337 7.27 18.61 -11.47
N SER A 338 7.14 19.74 -10.78
CA SER A 338 7.57 21.04 -11.34
C SER A 338 9.07 21.06 -11.67
N ILE A 339 9.91 20.53 -10.78
CA ILE A 339 11.37 20.45 -10.98
C ILE A 339 11.74 19.38 -12.02
N TYR A 340 11.06 18.24 -11.95
CA TYR A 340 11.34 17.05 -12.73
C TYR A 340 10.79 17.16 -14.14
N THR A 341 9.63 17.77 -14.39
CA THR A 341 9.13 18.04 -15.74
C THR A 341 10.13 18.89 -16.53
N LEU A 342 10.74 19.89 -15.88
CA LEU A 342 11.80 20.69 -16.49
C LEU A 342 13.10 19.89 -16.76
N LYS A 343 13.41 18.88 -15.94
CA LYS A 343 14.55 17.96 -16.16
C LYS A 343 14.25 16.86 -17.18
N TYR A 344 13.05 16.31 -17.15
CA TYR A 344 12.51 15.25 -18.01
C TYR A 344 12.42 15.72 -19.47
N LEU A 345 11.99 16.97 -19.70
CA LEU A 345 12.01 17.58 -21.03
C LEU A 345 13.44 17.79 -21.58
N ARG A 346 14.48 17.66 -20.72
CA ARG A 346 15.89 17.88 -21.07
C ARG A 346 16.72 16.61 -21.18
N ASP A 347 16.24 15.43 -20.77
CA ASP A 347 17.03 14.19 -20.71
C ASP A 347 16.27 12.92 -21.16
N PRO A 348 16.54 12.39 -22.36
CA PRO A 348 15.94 11.17 -22.91
C PRO A 348 16.32 9.85 -22.20
N GLN A 349 17.40 9.83 -21.40
CA GLN A 349 17.92 8.60 -20.79
C GLN A 349 17.07 8.13 -19.60
N LEU A 350 16.32 9.07 -19.00
CA LEU A 350 15.54 8.91 -17.78
C LEU A 350 14.31 7.99 -17.96
N GLU A 351 13.77 7.90 -19.18
CA GLU A 351 12.58 7.12 -19.54
C GLU A 351 12.78 5.60 -19.42
N ARG A 352 13.96 5.09 -19.76
CA ARG A 352 14.20 3.64 -19.92
C ARG A 352 14.28 2.88 -18.59
N ASN A 353 14.65 3.56 -17.51
CA ASN A 353 14.98 2.95 -16.23
C ASN A 353 13.76 2.54 -15.39
N ILE A 354 12.58 3.03 -15.76
CA ILE A 354 11.38 2.93 -14.91
C ILE A 354 10.87 1.48 -14.84
N ARG A 355 11.11 0.57 -15.79
CA ARG A 355 10.18 -0.56 -16.09
C ARG A 355 10.10 -1.87 -15.26
N ARG A 356 10.73 -2.12 -14.10
CA ARG A 356 10.67 -3.46 -13.42
C ARG A 356 10.69 -3.32 -11.89
N SER A 357 9.71 -3.80 -11.11
CA SER A 357 9.60 -5.20 -10.60
C SER A 357 8.54 -5.28 -9.47
N GLN A 358 7.96 -6.43 -9.15
CA GLN A 358 6.93 -6.57 -8.08
C GLN A 358 7.32 -7.61 -7.02
N ASN A 359 6.71 -7.55 -5.82
CA ASN A 359 6.25 -8.67 -4.96
C ASN A 359 5.58 -8.17 -3.65
N LYS A 360 4.78 -9.03 -2.97
CA LYS A 360 3.87 -8.81 -1.79
C LYS A 360 2.61 -7.98 -2.03
N VAL A 361 2.71 -6.89 -2.76
CA VAL A 361 1.51 -6.15 -3.25
C VAL A 361 0.69 -7.02 -4.22
N GLU A 362 1.29 -8.10 -4.74
CA GLU A 362 0.67 -8.99 -5.71
C GLU A 362 -0.63 -9.65 -5.23
N SER A 363 -0.71 -10.15 -3.99
CA SER A 363 -1.95 -10.79 -3.49
C SER A 363 -3.10 -9.79 -3.38
N TYR A 364 -2.83 -8.59 -2.86
CA TYR A 364 -3.80 -7.49 -2.83
C TYR A 364 -4.18 -7.04 -4.24
N HIS A 365 -3.21 -6.95 -5.17
CA HIS A 365 -3.49 -6.66 -6.57
C HIS A 365 -4.36 -7.71 -7.23
N GLN A 366 -4.20 -8.99 -6.90
CA GLN A 366 -5.05 -10.06 -7.40
C GLN A 366 -6.48 -9.93 -6.84
N LEU A 367 -6.64 -9.65 -5.54
CA LEU A 367 -7.94 -9.35 -4.92
C LEU A 367 -8.63 -8.16 -5.59
N ARG A 368 -7.94 -7.01 -5.66
CA ARG A 368 -8.46 -5.78 -6.30
C ARG A 368 -8.79 -5.98 -7.78
N ALA A 369 -8.07 -6.85 -8.48
CA ALA A 369 -8.39 -7.21 -9.85
C ALA A 369 -9.60 -8.14 -9.95
N ALA A 370 -9.78 -9.08 -9.02
CA ALA A 370 -10.94 -9.97 -8.96
C ALA A 370 -12.22 -9.17 -8.73
N ILE A 371 -12.21 -8.26 -7.75
CA ILE A 371 -13.34 -7.36 -7.45
C ILE A 371 -13.70 -6.52 -8.68
N ALA A 372 -12.73 -5.84 -9.31
CA ALA A 372 -13.03 -4.97 -10.45
C ALA A 372 -13.55 -5.74 -11.68
N LYS A 373 -13.08 -6.97 -11.90
CA LYS A 373 -13.47 -7.80 -13.07
C LYS A 373 -14.88 -8.38 -12.97
N VAL A 374 -15.56 -8.26 -11.83
CA VAL A 374 -16.97 -8.63 -11.66
C VAL A 374 -17.85 -7.89 -12.69
N GLY A 375 -17.55 -6.62 -12.97
CA GLY A 375 -18.18 -5.83 -14.04
C GLY A 375 -17.64 -6.09 -15.45
N GLY A 376 -16.89 -7.19 -15.64
CA GLY A 376 -16.42 -7.68 -16.94
C GLY A 376 -15.01 -7.21 -17.35
N LYS A 377 -14.52 -6.08 -16.84
CA LYS A 377 -13.17 -5.57 -17.15
C LYS A 377 -12.48 -5.00 -15.92
N LYS A 378 -11.16 -5.01 -15.92
CA LYS A 378 -10.35 -4.36 -14.89
C LYS A 378 -10.26 -2.85 -15.14
N GLU A 379 -11.38 -2.17 -14.93
CA GLU A 379 -11.56 -0.74 -15.19
C GLU A 379 -12.10 -0.03 -13.94
N LEU A 380 -11.93 1.29 -13.90
CA LEU A 380 -12.59 2.18 -12.96
C LEU A 380 -13.78 2.86 -13.66
N THR A 381 -14.90 2.96 -12.96
CA THR A 381 -16.09 3.72 -13.38
C THR A 381 -16.04 5.16 -12.85
N GLY A 382 -16.76 6.06 -13.53
CA GLY A 382 -16.93 7.45 -13.11
C GLY A 382 -16.83 8.42 -14.28
N LYS A 383 -17.63 9.49 -14.23
CA LYS A 383 -17.70 10.54 -15.27
C LYS A 383 -16.60 11.60 -15.13
N ASN A 384 -16.01 11.73 -13.95
CA ASN A 384 -14.99 12.72 -13.62
C ASN A 384 -13.96 12.14 -12.63
N ASP A 385 -12.88 12.90 -12.35
CA ASP A 385 -11.79 12.45 -11.49
C ASP A 385 -12.21 12.14 -10.04
N ILE A 386 -13.30 12.74 -9.56
CA ILE A 386 -13.82 12.48 -8.21
C ILE A 386 -14.58 11.15 -8.19
N GLU A 387 -15.42 10.91 -9.20
CA GLU A 387 -16.17 9.65 -9.31
C GLU A 387 -15.25 8.45 -9.53
N THR A 388 -14.18 8.58 -10.33
CA THR A 388 -13.19 7.51 -10.48
C THR A 388 -12.44 7.25 -9.17
N GLU A 389 -12.16 8.30 -8.39
CA GLU A 389 -11.57 8.14 -7.07
C GLU A 389 -12.55 7.48 -6.09
N ILE A 390 -13.85 7.82 -6.13
CA ILE A 390 -14.90 7.13 -5.37
C ILE A 390 -14.93 5.64 -5.71
N SER A 391 -14.94 5.27 -7.00
CA SER A 391 -14.86 3.87 -7.44
C SER A 391 -13.61 3.17 -6.90
N ASN A 392 -12.45 3.84 -6.94
CA ASN A 392 -11.21 3.33 -6.37
C ASN A 392 -11.30 3.11 -4.85
N GLN A 393 -11.85 4.06 -4.09
CA GLN A 393 -12.01 3.95 -2.65
C GLN A 393 -13.04 2.89 -2.24
N CYS A 394 -14.13 2.71 -2.99
CA CYS A 394 -15.07 1.60 -2.78
C CYS A 394 -14.38 0.24 -3.00
N GLY A 395 -13.55 0.14 -4.05
CA GLY A 395 -12.75 -1.05 -4.31
C GLY A 395 -11.75 -1.35 -3.19
N ARG A 396 -11.13 -0.32 -2.61
CA ARG A 396 -10.28 -0.44 -1.41
C ARG A 396 -11.09 -0.86 -0.18
N LEU A 397 -12.29 -0.30 -0.02
CA LEU A 397 -13.18 -0.58 1.11
C LEU A 397 -13.63 -2.05 1.14
N ILE A 398 -14.06 -2.60 0.00
CA ILE A 398 -14.37 -4.05 -0.10
C ILE A 398 -13.15 -4.89 0.24
N SER A 399 -11.98 -4.51 -0.28
CA SER A 399 -10.76 -5.26 -0.01
C SER A 399 -10.43 -5.26 1.48
N ASN A 400 -10.55 -4.11 2.14
CA ASN A 400 -10.39 -3.97 3.59
C ASN A 400 -11.41 -4.80 4.37
N ALA A 401 -12.68 -4.83 3.95
CA ALA A 401 -13.72 -5.64 4.60
C ALA A 401 -13.40 -7.14 4.52
N ILE A 402 -13.00 -7.64 3.34
CA ILE A 402 -12.60 -9.04 3.17
C ILE A 402 -11.35 -9.37 4.01
N ILE A 403 -10.35 -8.47 4.01
CA ILE A 403 -9.14 -8.66 4.83
C ILE A 403 -9.49 -8.66 6.31
N TYR A 404 -10.39 -7.78 6.77
CA TYR A 404 -10.87 -7.78 8.16
C TYR A 404 -11.54 -9.09 8.52
N TYR A 405 -12.50 -9.54 7.71
CA TYR A 405 -13.22 -10.79 7.94
C TYR A 405 -12.28 -11.98 8.10
N ASN A 406 -11.35 -12.15 7.17
CA ASN A 406 -10.33 -13.20 7.27
C ASN A 406 -9.42 -13.01 8.48
N SER A 407 -9.00 -11.78 8.78
CA SER A 407 -8.16 -11.49 9.95
C SER A 407 -8.89 -11.80 11.26
N ALA A 408 -10.21 -11.60 11.31
CA ALA A 408 -11.05 -11.92 12.47
C ALA A 408 -11.16 -13.44 12.67
N ILE A 409 -11.38 -14.21 11.60
CA ILE A 409 -11.34 -15.69 11.63
C ILE A 409 -9.97 -16.17 12.12
N LEU A 410 -8.88 -15.65 11.54
CA LEU A 410 -7.51 -16.05 11.89
C LEU A 410 -7.17 -15.63 13.32
N SER A 411 -7.67 -14.50 13.81
CA SER A 411 -7.49 -14.07 15.19
C SER A 411 -8.23 -14.96 16.17
N ARG A 412 -9.48 -15.32 15.88
CA ARG A 412 -10.24 -16.23 16.74
C ARG A 412 -9.61 -17.62 16.78
N LEU A 413 -9.10 -18.10 15.65
CA LEU A 413 -8.33 -19.35 15.59
C LEU A 413 -7.01 -19.26 16.37
N LEU A 414 -6.31 -18.11 16.30
CA LEU A 414 -5.10 -17.86 17.08
C LEU A 414 -5.39 -17.94 18.59
N GLU A 415 -6.40 -17.24 19.08
CA GLU A 415 -6.81 -17.22 20.49
C GLU A 415 -7.09 -18.65 21.00
N ARG A 416 -7.76 -19.48 20.19
CA ARG A 416 -8.00 -20.89 20.52
C ARG A 416 -6.70 -21.68 20.62
N LEU A 417 -5.79 -21.53 19.65
CA LEU A 417 -4.51 -22.25 19.63
C LEU A 417 -3.57 -21.82 20.75
N GLU A 418 -3.63 -20.55 21.16
CA GLU A 418 -2.92 -20.03 22.33
C GLU A 418 -3.46 -20.66 23.63
N ALA A 419 -4.78 -20.77 23.78
CA ALA A 419 -5.41 -21.46 24.91
C ALA A 419 -5.05 -22.95 24.98
N GLU A 420 -4.85 -23.60 23.82
CA GLU A 420 -4.40 -25.00 23.71
C GLU A 420 -2.88 -25.17 23.90
N GLY A 421 -2.09 -24.09 23.88
CA GLY A 421 -0.62 -24.13 23.96
C GLY A 421 0.07 -24.68 22.71
N ASN A 422 -0.59 -24.67 21.54
CA ASN A 422 -0.10 -25.31 20.32
C ASN A 422 0.78 -24.38 19.45
N THR A 423 2.02 -24.19 19.89
CA THR A 423 3.01 -23.31 19.23
C THR A 423 3.30 -23.65 17.76
N LYS A 424 3.24 -24.92 17.37
CA LYS A 424 3.46 -25.35 15.96
C LYS A 424 2.33 -24.89 15.05
N SER A 425 1.09 -25.03 15.50
CA SER A 425 -0.06 -24.56 14.74
C SER A 425 -0.10 -23.04 14.66
N ILE A 426 0.35 -22.32 15.71
CA ILE A 426 0.53 -20.87 15.66
C ILE A 426 1.52 -20.49 14.54
N ASP A 427 2.72 -21.06 14.47
CA ASP A 427 3.68 -20.77 13.37
C ASP A 427 3.14 -21.13 11.97
N ALA A 428 2.25 -22.12 11.86
CA ALA A 428 1.58 -22.42 10.60
C ALA A 428 0.53 -21.36 10.23
N LEU A 429 -0.25 -20.89 11.21
CA LEU A 429 -1.30 -19.90 11.06
C LEU A 429 -0.74 -18.54 10.59
N THR A 430 0.38 -18.10 11.15
CA THR A 430 1.01 -16.81 10.82
C THR A 430 1.51 -16.73 9.38
N ARG A 431 1.63 -17.88 8.71
CA ARG A 431 1.99 -17.98 7.28
C ARG A 431 0.79 -17.91 6.36
N ILE A 432 -0.43 -17.89 6.88
CA ILE A 432 -1.66 -17.78 6.11
C ILE A 432 -1.99 -16.31 5.91
N SER A 433 -1.93 -15.85 4.66
CA SER A 433 -2.32 -14.49 4.28
C SER A 433 -3.82 -14.25 4.48
N PRO A 434 -4.25 -13.12 5.10
CA PRO A 434 -5.65 -12.73 5.24
C PRO A 434 -6.25 -12.14 3.95
N VAL A 435 -5.48 -12.03 2.86
CA VAL A 435 -5.92 -11.42 1.58
C VAL A 435 -6.62 -12.42 0.66
N ALA A 436 -7.13 -13.54 1.17
CA ALA A 436 -7.84 -14.55 0.38
C ALA A 436 -9.29 -14.13 0.10
N TRP A 437 -9.87 -14.60 -1.00
CA TRP A 437 -11.27 -14.31 -1.35
C TRP A 437 -11.98 -15.47 -2.04
N GLN A 438 -11.34 -16.65 -2.12
CA GLN A 438 -11.88 -17.80 -2.83
C GLN A 438 -13.19 -18.33 -2.23
N HIS A 439 -13.38 -18.14 -0.92
CA HIS A 439 -14.59 -18.50 -0.19
C HIS A 439 -15.60 -17.35 -0.12
N ILE A 440 -15.32 -16.19 -0.74
CA ILE A 440 -16.23 -15.04 -0.79
C ILE A 440 -16.90 -14.98 -2.16
N LEU A 441 -18.23 -15.01 -2.15
CA LEU A 441 -19.03 -14.89 -3.37
C LEU A 441 -19.13 -13.41 -3.77
N LEU A 442 -18.40 -13.07 -4.84
CA LEU A 442 -18.35 -11.72 -5.42
C LEU A 442 -19.29 -11.56 -6.62
N ASN A 443 -19.99 -12.61 -7.05
CA ASN A 443 -20.88 -12.64 -8.20
C ASN A 443 -22.16 -13.37 -7.81
N GLY A 444 -23.28 -12.98 -8.40
CA GLY A 444 -24.56 -13.66 -8.20
C GLY A 444 -25.70 -12.67 -8.08
N HIS A 445 -26.82 -13.15 -7.54
CA HIS A 445 -27.88 -12.29 -7.03
C HIS A 445 -27.52 -11.89 -5.60
N TYR A 446 -27.56 -10.59 -5.30
CA TYR A 446 -27.24 -10.06 -3.97
C TYR A 446 -28.51 -9.85 -3.18
N THR A 447 -28.53 -10.32 -1.95
CA THR A 447 -29.58 -9.99 -0.99
C THR A 447 -28.95 -9.14 0.09
N PHE A 448 -29.30 -7.85 0.13
CA PHE A 448 -28.79 -6.92 1.14
C PHE A 448 -29.73 -6.80 2.33
N GLN A 449 -31.04 -6.96 2.10
CA GLN A 449 -32.04 -7.01 3.16
C GLN A 449 -31.74 -8.22 4.04
N HIS A 450 -31.44 -7.94 5.31
CA HIS A 450 -31.05 -8.90 6.35
C HIS A 450 -31.66 -10.30 6.16
N SER A 451 -30.82 -11.31 5.92
CA SER A 451 -31.05 -12.62 6.53
C SER A 451 -30.63 -12.47 8.00
N ASN A 452 -31.38 -13.04 8.94
CA ASN A 452 -31.02 -12.99 10.38
C ASN A 452 -29.79 -13.86 10.72
N GLU A 453 -28.96 -14.23 9.74
CA GLU A 453 -27.79 -15.09 9.94
C GLU A 453 -26.60 -14.24 10.38
N ILE A 454 -26.38 -14.23 11.69
CA ILE A 454 -25.20 -13.62 12.30
C ILE A 454 -24.02 -14.57 12.07
N ILE A 455 -22.96 -14.08 11.42
CA ILE A 455 -21.70 -14.82 11.31
C ILE A 455 -21.13 -15.05 12.72
N ASP A 456 -21.11 -16.30 13.15
CA ASP A 456 -20.46 -16.74 14.40
C ASP A 456 -19.03 -17.23 14.10
N LEU A 457 -18.04 -16.47 14.58
CA LEU A 457 -16.63 -16.83 14.41
C LEU A 457 -16.25 -18.10 15.17
N ASP A 458 -16.85 -18.37 16.33
CA ASP A 458 -16.53 -19.53 17.15
C ASP A 458 -16.99 -20.82 16.45
N GLU A 459 -18.17 -20.79 15.84
CA GLU A 459 -18.68 -21.89 15.02
C GLU A 459 -17.81 -22.10 13.78
N LEU A 460 -17.44 -21.03 13.08
CA LEU A 460 -16.59 -21.11 11.89
C LEU A 460 -15.22 -21.72 12.18
N VAL A 461 -14.58 -21.35 13.30
CA VAL A 461 -13.24 -21.88 13.61
C VAL A 461 -13.27 -23.29 14.19
N ALA A 462 -14.36 -23.73 14.81
CA ALA A 462 -14.47 -25.03 15.49
C ALA A 462 -14.02 -26.21 14.62
N GLY A 463 -14.32 -26.18 13.32
CA GLY A 463 -13.97 -27.23 12.35
C GLY A 463 -12.60 -27.08 11.66
N LEU A 464 -11.93 -25.92 11.78
CA LEU A 464 -10.74 -25.61 10.98
C LEU A 464 -9.49 -26.36 11.46
N LYS A 465 -8.77 -26.95 10.49
CA LYS A 465 -7.50 -27.65 10.73
C LYS A 465 -6.36 -27.02 9.94
N LEU A 466 -5.24 -26.77 10.63
CA LEU A 466 -3.98 -26.29 10.06
C LEU A 466 -3.10 -27.52 9.73
N GLY A 467 -3.18 -27.97 8.48
CA GLY A 467 -2.56 -29.22 7.99
C GLY A 467 -1.04 -29.21 7.76
#